data_AF-A0A7C1Z025-F1
#
_entry.id   AF-A0A7C1Z025-F1
#
_cell.length_a   1.000
_cell.length_b   1.000
_cell.length_c   1.000
_cell.angle_alpha   90.00
_cell.angle_beta   90.00
_cell.angle_gamma   90.00
#
_symmetry.space_group_name_H-M   'P 1'
#
loop_
_entity.id
_entity.type
_entity.pdbx_description
1 polymer ?
#
loop_
_entity_poly.entity_id
_entity_poly.type
_entity_poly.pdbx_seq_one_letter_code
_entity_poly.pdbx_strand_id
1 'polypeptide(L)'
;MSVNYIQVKNTQINSKIEEIEVKISGPDLPDKVYTFLAPKTDLIFDDLFLEKHYKYYIYVELVTPHNCTLTITLWDPDNKQYDIFENNLFIDPEDLDKARYFETPFGTAIEGDYTIKFSVSTLENLNLYIRIEKGPKSLYDKIPMEEQESIVLYHITRFYSGMSTVHNLTLKTDYMYKFYFGRVSPISIMENSQVDISFSITDSETVVFTIYSNQTLTPINNVNISKFGTAIDGMYQENLTIQSGVQYTNIGYAVIEHHRISDLVDPNETVIPDLDPANNTEFQKNIFSMPQEWGTGILVFFGSILVIIVIVVVKNRKKNVEFHERIDRYGQDNKEKAEKRFYQGM
;
A
#
# COMPACT_ATOMS: atom_id res chain seq x y z
N MET A 1 34.37 8.55 -2.85
CA MET A 1 34.15 8.60 -4.30
C MET A 1 34.44 7.23 -4.86
N SER A 2 33.43 6.37 -4.91
CA SER A 2 33.50 5.03 -5.52
C SER A 2 32.84 5.12 -6.90
N VAL A 3 33.57 4.69 -7.93
CA VAL A 3 33.10 4.67 -9.31
C VAL A 3 32.47 3.30 -9.56
N ASN A 4 31.15 3.26 -9.78
CA ASN A 4 30.47 2.04 -10.22
C ASN A 4 30.78 1.79 -11.70
N TYR A 5 31.31 0.60 -12.00
CA TYR A 5 31.65 0.18 -13.35
C TYR A 5 30.43 -0.39 -14.06
N ILE A 6 30.07 0.18 -15.20
CA ILE A 6 29.13 -0.41 -16.16
C ILE A 6 29.90 -1.50 -16.92
N GLN A 7 29.55 -2.77 -16.73
CA GLN A 7 30.05 -3.84 -17.60
C GLN A 7 29.13 -4.00 -18.81
N VAL A 8 29.55 -3.49 -19.97
CA VAL A 8 28.92 -3.77 -21.27
C VAL A 8 29.66 -4.94 -21.90
N LYS A 9 28.99 -6.08 -22.08
CA LYS A 9 29.57 -7.27 -22.72
C LYS A 9 29.08 -7.34 -24.17
N ASN A 10 29.92 -6.94 -25.13
CA ASN A 10 29.62 -7.08 -26.56
C ASN A 10 30.01 -8.48 -27.06
N THR A 11 29.06 -9.20 -27.66
CA THR A 11 29.33 -10.39 -28.48
C THR A 11 28.59 -10.25 -29.80
N GLN A 12 29.30 -10.35 -30.92
CA GLN A 12 28.83 -10.20 -32.30
C GLN A 12 28.85 -11.63 -32.94
N ILE A 13 27.88 -12.19 -33.68
CA ILE A 13 27.19 -11.78 -34.93
C ILE A 13 25.98 -12.73 -35.24
N ASN A 14 24.98 -12.17 -35.95
CA ASN A 14 23.98 -12.71 -36.92
C ASN A 14 22.52 -13.05 -36.50
N SER A 15 21.60 -12.21 -37.02
CA SER A 15 20.13 -12.34 -37.17
C SER A 15 19.32 -12.83 -35.97
N LYS A 16 19.68 -12.37 -34.77
CA LYS A 16 18.81 -12.36 -33.61
C LYS A 16 18.60 -10.91 -33.22
N ILE A 17 17.37 -10.55 -32.85
CA ILE A 17 17.12 -9.31 -32.11
C ILE A 17 18.07 -9.34 -30.91
N GLU A 18 19.07 -8.45 -30.88
CA GLU A 18 20.00 -8.36 -29.76
C GLU A 18 19.22 -7.76 -28.59
N GLU A 19 18.87 -8.61 -27.62
CA GLU A 19 18.36 -8.15 -26.33
C GLU A 19 19.51 -7.51 -25.56
N ILE A 20 19.38 -6.23 -25.26
CA ILE A 20 20.37 -5.49 -24.48
C ILE A 20 19.98 -5.61 -23.01
N GLU A 21 20.83 -6.26 -22.21
CA GLU A 21 20.62 -6.44 -20.78
C GLU A 21 21.59 -5.55 -20.00
N VAL A 22 21.05 -4.72 -19.11
CA VAL A 22 21.85 -3.89 -18.19
C VAL A 22 21.55 -4.33 -16.76
N LYS A 23 22.57 -4.85 -16.07
CA LYS A 23 22.50 -5.24 -14.66
C LYS A 23 23.08 -4.15 -13.77
N ILE A 24 22.34 -3.79 -12.73
CA ILE A 24 22.76 -2.88 -11.68
C ILE A 24 22.64 -3.61 -10.35
N SER A 25 23.75 -3.67 -9.61
CA SER A 25 23.82 -4.24 -8.27
C SER A 25 24.08 -3.14 -7.25
N GLY A 26 23.31 -3.09 -6.17
CA GLY A 26 23.54 -2.17 -5.06
C GLY A 26 22.35 -2.10 -4.12
N PRO A 27 22.58 -1.76 -2.83
CA PRO A 27 21.53 -1.73 -1.82
C PRO A 27 20.59 -0.52 -1.96
N ASP A 28 20.98 0.48 -2.73
CA ASP A 28 20.22 1.71 -2.89
C ASP A 28 19.00 1.46 -3.79
N LEU A 29 17.82 1.83 -3.30
CA LEU A 29 16.62 1.82 -4.12
C LEU A 29 16.78 2.78 -5.31
N PRO A 30 16.40 2.38 -6.53
CA PRO A 30 16.57 3.22 -7.70
C PRO A 30 15.76 4.51 -7.59
N ASP A 31 16.36 5.63 -7.99
CA ASP A 31 15.72 6.92 -8.20
C ASP A 31 16.50 7.68 -9.29
N LYS A 32 16.24 7.32 -10.56
CA LYS A 32 17.01 7.86 -11.69
C LYS A 32 16.31 7.67 -13.04
N VAL A 33 16.74 8.46 -14.01
CA VAL A 33 16.42 8.27 -15.43
C VAL A 33 17.39 7.28 -16.08
N TYR A 34 16.84 6.31 -16.81
CA TYR A 34 17.57 5.29 -17.57
C TYR A 34 17.22 5.36 -19.05
N THR A 35 18.21 5.12 -19.91
CA THR A 35 18.03 5.05 -21.36
C THR A 35 17.82 3.61 -21.79
N PHE A 36 16.74 3.37 -22.54
CA PHE A 36 16.39 2.09 -23.15
C PHE A 36 16.59 2.20 -24.65
N LEU A 37 17.25 1.19 -25.23
CA LEU A 37 17.58 1.14 -26.64
C LEU A 37 16.58 0.27 -27.39
N ALA A 38 16.18 0.74 -28.57
CA ALA A 38 15.33 -0.04 -29.46
C ALA A 38 16.09 -1.26 -30.02
N PRO A 39 15.41 -2.38 -30.34
CA PRO A 39 13.97 -2.56 -30.21
C PRO A 39 13.53 -3.05 -28.82
N LYS A 40 14.46 -3.62 -28.05
CA LYS A 40 14.19 -4.20 -26.74
C LYS A 40 15.40 -4.05 -25.82
N THR A 41 15.15 -3.58 -24.60
CA THR A 41 16.16 -3.47 -23.55
C THR A 41 15.56 -3.95 -22.23
N ASP A 42 16.31 -4.78 -21.51
CA ASP A 42 16.00 -5.21 -20.15
C ASP A 42 16.92 -4.46 -19.18
N LEU A 43 16.32 -3.78 -18.20
CA LEU A 43 17.03 -3.20 -17.06
C LEU A 43 16.73 -4.04 -15.83
N ILE A 44 17.77 -4.56 -15.20
CA ILE A 44 17.66 -5.45 -14.05
C ILE A 44 18.37 -4.82 -12.86
N PHE A 45 17.64 -4.71 -11.76
CA PHE A 45 18.23 -4.45 -10.45
C PHE A 45 18.28 -5.76 -9.68
N ASP A 46 19.49 -6.24 -9.51
CA ASP A 46 19.82 -7.39 -8.68
C ASP A 46 20.18 -6.88 -7.26
N ASP A 47 19.91 -7.68 -6.23
CA ASP A 47 20.25 -7.40 -4.83
C ASP A 47 19.52 -6.18 -4.21
N LEU A 48 18.24 -5.97 -4.56
CA LEU A 48 17.41 -4.97 -3.91
C LEU A 48 16.94 -5.46 -2.54
N PHE A 49 17.60 -5.02 -1.48
CA PHE A 49 17.19 -5.38 -0.12
C PHE A 49 15.86 -4.73 0.25
N LEU A 50 14.81 -5.54 0.43
CA LEU A 50 13.50 -5.10 0.89
C LEU A 50 13.20 -5.69 2.28
N GLU A 51 12.82 -4.83 3.22
CA GLU A 51 12.45 -5.21 4.58
C GLU A 51 11.05 -5.82 4.61
N LYS A 52 10.85 -6.86 5.41
CA LYS A 52 9.53 -7.49 5.58
C LYS A 52 8.52 -6.50 6.18
N HIS A 53 7.25 -6.69 5.83
CA HIS A 53 6.09 -5.89 6.27
C HIS A 53 5.92 -4.53 5.60
N TYR A 54 6.94 -3.98 4.95
CA TYR A 54 6.85 -2.67 4.30
C TYR A 54 6.26 -2.74 2.89
N LYS A 55 5.68 -1.64 2.45
CA LYS A 55 5.34 -1.39 1.05
C LYS A 55 6.52 -0.74 0.35
N TYR A 56 6.70 -1.07 -0.91
CA TYR A 56 7.61 -0.40 -1.81
C TYR A 56 6.81 0.10 -3.01
N TYR A 57 6.81 1.40 -3.24
CA TYR A 57 6.14 2.02 -4.38
C TYR A 57 7.07 1.97 -5.58
N ILE A 58 6.66 1.23 -6.60
CA ILE A 58 7.38 1.14 -7.87
C ILE A 58 6.73 2.14 -8.82
N TYR A 59 7.50 3.17 -9.17
CA TYR A 59 7.08 4.27 -10.02
C TYR A 59 7.90 4.27 -11.32
N VAL A 60 7.22 4.38 -12.45
CA VAL A 60 7.83 4.51 -13.77
C VAL A 60 7.13 5.64 -14.53
N GLU A 61 7.90 6.56 -15.10
CA GLU A 61 7.40 7.63 -15.94
C GLU A 61 8.19 7.71 -17.26
N LEU A 62 7.44 7.84 -18.35
CA LEU A 62 7.99 8.10 -19.68
C LEU A 62 8.38 9.57 -19.79
N VAL A 63 9.68 9.85 -19.93
CA VAL A 63 10.23 11.22 -19.95
C VAL A 63 10.77 11.65 -21.32
N THR A 64 10.42 10.89 -22.35
CA THR A 64 10.74 11.16 -23.77
C THR A 64 9.48 10.94 -24.61
N PRO A 65 9.34 11.59 -25.79
CA PRO A 65 8.11 11.56 -26.60
C PRO A 65 7.85 10.22 -27.33
N HIS A 66 8.45 9.11 -26.88
CA HIS A 66 8.42 7.82 -27.55
C HIS A 66 7.63 6.79 -26.75
N ASN A 67 6.66 6.14 -27.37
CA ASN A 67 5.83 5.15 -26.69
C ASN A 67 6.59 3.83 -26.51
N CYS A 68 6.16 3.03 -25.52
CA CYS A 68 6.71 1.70 -25.32
C CYS A 68 5.71 0.74 -24.72
N THR A 69 5.99 -0.55 -24.88
CA THR A 69 5.42 -1.60 -24.05
C THR A 69 6.39 -1.88 -22.91
N LEU A 70 5.89 -1.84 -21.67
CA LEU A 70 6.66 -2.10 -20.46
C LEU A 70 6.09 -3.32 -19.74
N THR A 71 6.98 -4.23 -19.38
CA THR A 71 6.73 -5.34 -18.47
C THR A 71 7.60 -5.17 -17.23
N ILE A 72 7.01 -5.30 -16.04
CA ILE A 72 7.72 -5.28 -14.76
C ILE A 72 7.50 -6.63 -14.09
N THR A 73 8.60 -7.35 -13.87
CA THR A 73 8.61 -8.64 -13.18
C THR A 73 9.53 -8.56 -11.97
N LEU A 74 9.07 -9.10 -10.85
CA LEU A 74 9.81 -9.12 -9.59
C LEU A 74 9.95 -10.56 -9.08
N TRP A 75 11.14 -10.90 -8.60
CA TRP A 75 11.43 -12.15 -7.92
C TRP A 75 11.78 -11.87 -6.46
N ASP A 76 11.17 -12.64 -5.57
CA ASP A 76 11.48 -12.58 -4.15
C ASP A 76 12.76 -13.37 -3.79
N PRO A 77 13.23 -13.32 -2.52
CA PRO A 77 14.46 -13.99 -2.12
C PRO A 77 14.47 -15.53 -2.32
N ASP A 78 13.29 -16.16 -2.45
CA ASP A 78 13.19 -17.60 -2.78
C ASP A 78 12.95 -17.83 -4.29
N ASN A 79 13.19 -16.80 -5.10
CA ASN A 79 13.04 -16.79 -6.54
C ASN A 79 11.61 -17.07 -7.02
N LYS A 80 10.59 -16.62 -6.28
CA LYS A 80 9.18 -16.68 -6.73
C LYS A 80 8.83 -15.42 -7.51
N GLN A 81 8.26 -15.63 -8.69
CA GLN A 81 7.95 -14.59 -9.65
C GLN A 81 6.59 -13.94 -9.35
N TYR A 82 6.57 -12.62 -9.46
CA TYR A 82 5.38 -11.77 -9.46
C TYR A 82 5.39 -10.92 -10.73
N ASP A 83 4.35 -11.04 -11.54
CA ASP A 83 4.15 -10.16 -12.69
C ASP A 83 3.37 -8.92 -12.22
N ILE A 84 4.10 -7.82 -12.09
CA ILE A 84 3.63 -6.59 -11.44
C ILE A 84 2.83 -5.73 -12.42
N PHE A 85 3.31 -5.66 -13.67
CA PHE A 85 2.74 -4.80 -14.69
C PHE A 85 3.08 -5.31 -16.08
N GLU A 86 2.10 -5.19 -16.97
CA GLU A 86 2.29 -5.35 -18.41
C GLU A 86 1.31 -4.42 -19.12
N ASN A 87 1.80 -3.34 -19.71
CA ASN A 87 0.98 -2.43 -20.53
C ASN A 87 1.85 -1.48 -21.38
N ASN A 88 1.19 -0.71 -22.23
CA ASN A 88 1.82 0.38 -22.95
C ASN A 88 1.91 1.64 -22.08
N LEU A 89 3.07 2.30 -22.11
CA LEU A 89 3.25 3.68 -21.67
C LEU A 89 3.30 4.57 -22.91
N PHE A 90 2.47 5.61 -22.92
CA PHE A 90 2.35 6.53 -24.04
C PHE A 90 2.06 7.94 -23.55
N ILE A 91 2.43 8.93 -24.35
CA ILE A 91 2.05 10.32 -24.13
C ILE A 91 0.85 10.61 -25.03
N ASP A 92 -0.30 10.90 -24.44
CA ASP A 92 -1.46 11.37 -25.19
C ASP A 92 -1.19 12.83 -25.64
N PRO A 93 -1.17 13.12 -26.94
CA PRO A 93 -0.89 14.47 -27.43
C PRO A 93 -1.98 15.49 -27.04
N GLU A 94 -3.18 15.04 -26.66
CA GLU A 94 -4.27 15.91 -26.20
C GLU A 94 -4.30 16.05 -24.67
N ASP A 95 -3.64 15.14 -23.94
CA ASP A 95 -3.56 15.12 -22.48
C ASP A 95 -2.22 14.56 -22.01
N LEU A 96 -1.27 15.45 -21.75
CA LEU A 96 0.10 15.09 -21.36
C LEU A 96 0.16 14.29 -20.04
N ASP A 97 -0.89 14.29 -19.21
CA ASP A 97 -0.91 13.55 -17.94
C ASP A 97 -1.42 12.11 -18.09
N LYS A 98 -1.97 11.74 -19.25
CA LYS A 98 -2.60 10.44 -19.46
C LYS A 98 -1.61 9.38 -19.90
N ALA A 99 -1.60 8.24 -19.19
CA ALA A 99 -0.83 7.03 -19.48
C ALA A 99 0.70 7.18 -19.63
N ARG A 100 1.24 8.34 -19.21
CA ARG A 100 2.69 8.59 -19.21
C ARG A 100 3.42 7.95 -18.04
N TYR A 101 2.70 7.59 -16.97
CA TYR A 101 3.29 7.02 -15.76
C TYR A 101 2.48 5.84 -15.23
N PHE A 102 3.17 5.00 -14.47
CA PHE A 102 2.63 3.89 -13.73
C PHE A 102 3.18 3.92 -12.30
N GLU A 103 2.31 3.71 -11.33
CA GLU A 103 2.70 3.53 -9.93
C GLU A 103 1.93 2.36 -9.33
N THR A 104 2.63 1.49 -8.63
CA THR A 104 1.99 0.41 -7.88
C THR A 104 2.76 0.09 -6.60
N PRO A 105 2.07 -0.22 -5.49
CA PRO A 105 2.74 -0.71 -4.29
C PRO A 105 2.99 -2.21 -4.37
N PHE A 106 4.13 -2.63 -3.81
CA PHE A 106 4.47 -4.03 -3.56
C PHE A 106 4.77 -4.21 -2.07
N GLY A 107 3.95 -4.97 -1.36
CA GLY A 107 4.12 -5.32 0.05
C GLY A 107 4.93 -6.61 0.22
N THR A 108 5.95 -6.55 1.07
CA THR A 108 6.91 -7.64 1.27
C THR A 108 6.45 -8.64 2.34
N ALA A 109 6.41 -9.92 1.96
CA ALA A 109 6.16 -11.03 2.88
C ALA A 109 7.44 -11.61 3.48
N ILE A 110 8.57 -11.43 2.80
CA ILE A 110 9.87 -12.00 3.14
C ILE A 110 10.87 -10.83 3.11
N GLU A 111 11.79 -10.82 4.06
CA GLU A 111 12.90 -9.87 4.05
C GLU A 111 14.05 -10.47 3.26
N GLY A 112 14.74 -9.65 2.48
CA GLY A 112 15.97 -10.06 1.80
C GLY A 112 16.14 -9.39 0.46
N ASP A 113 16.97 -10.01 -0.37
CA ASP A 113 17.37 -9.49 -1.66
C ASP A 113 16.37 -9.90 -2.75
N TYR A 114 15.68 -8.91 -3.28
CA TYR A 114 14.76 -9.05 -4.40
C TYR A 114 15.49 -8.75 -5.72
N THR A 115 14.98 -9.34 -6.79
CA THR A 115 15.36 -8.95 -8.17
C THR A 115 14.15 -8.32 -8.84
N ILE A 116 14.33 -7.18 -9.51
CA ILE A 116 13.28 -6.58 -10.34
C ILE A 116 13.83 -6.30 -11.74
N LYS A 117 13.01 -6.66 -12.73
CA LYS A 117 13.31 -6.45 -14.15
C LYS A 117 12.27 -5.56 -14.79
N PHE A 118 12.75 -4.55 -15.50
CA PHE A 118 11.99 -3.70 -16.40
C PHE A 118 12.34 -4.09 -17.83
N SER A 119 11.42 -4.77 -18.51
CA SER A 119 11.55 -5.13 -19.92
C SER A 119 10.80 -4.11 -20.78
N VAL A 120 11.54 -3.39 -21.63
CA VAL A 120 10.97 -2.33 -22.48
C VAL A 120 11.11 -2.73 -23.94
N SER A 121 9.99 -2.66 -24.67
CA SER A 121 9.93 -2.82 -26.12
C SER A 121 9.47 -1.52 -26.77
N THR A 122 10.24 -1.02 -27.75
CA THR A 122 9.98 0.28 -28.39
C THR A 122 10.57 0.36 -29.79
N LEU A 123 10.15 1.34 -30.59
CA LEU A 123 10.64 1.61 -31.94
C LEU A 123 11.83 2.59 -31.95
N GLU A 124 11.88 3.51 -30.99
CA GLU A 124 12.94 4.50 -30.85
C GLU A 124 13.58 4.43 -29.46
N ASN A 125 14.83 4.86 -29.35
CA ASN A 125 15.46 4.98 -28.05
C ASN A 125 14.67 5.96 -27.17
N LEU A 126 14.48 5.59 -25.91
CA LEU A 126 13.67 6.37 -24.98
C LEU A 126 14.32 6.41 -23.60
N ASN A 127 13.82 7.32 -22.76
CA ASN A 127 14.21 7.38 -21.36
C ASN A 127 12.99 7.14 -20.48
N LEU A 128 13.17 6.31 -19.44
CA LEU A 128 12.21 6.16 -18.36
C LEU A 128 12.83 6.68 -17.06
N TYR A 129 12.07 7.48 -16.33
CA TYR A 129 12.33 7.75 -14.93
C TYR A 129 11.80 6.58 -14.09
N ILE A 130 12.67 5.94 -13.30
CA ILE A 130 12.33 4.81 -12.44
C ILE A 130 12.68 5.19 -11.01
N ARG A 131 11.70 5.06 -10.12
CA ARG A 131 11.85 5.26 -8.69
C ARG A 131 11.23 4.10 -7.91
N ILE A 132 11.95 3.56 -6.94
CA ILE A 132 11.40 2.66 -5.92
C ILE A 132 11.55 3.34 -4.56
N GLU A 133 10.44 3.49 -3.83
CA GLU A 133 10.44 4.17 -2.55
C GLU A 133 9.84 3.28 -1.45
N LYS A 134 10.53 3.17 -0.32
CA LYS A 134 9.99 2.50 0.86
C LYS A 134 8.86 3.33 1.46
N GLY A 135 7.68 2.72 1.53
CA GLY A 135 6.46 3.29 2.06
C GLY A 135 6.13 2.83 3.49
N PRO A 136 4.86 2.98 3.91
CA PRO A 136 4.37 2.54 5.21
C PRO A 136 4.35 1.01 5.35
N LYS A 137 4.13 0.51 6.58
CA LYS A 137 3.86 -0.90 6.82
C LYS A 137 2.54 -1.31 6.18
N SER A 138 2.54 -2.44 5.47
CA SER A 138 1.54 -2.73 4.46
C SER A 138 0.10 -2.77 4.96
N LEU A 139 -0.23 -3.75 5.78
CA LEU A 139 -1.54 -3.89 6.43
C LEU A 139 -1.59 -3.14 7.77
N TYR A 140 -0.47 -3.06 8.48
CA TYR A 140 -0.42 -2.52 9.84
C TYR A 140 -0.90 -1.06 9.88
N ASP A 141 -0.41 -0.21 8.97
CA ASP A 141 -0.79 1.21 8.93
C ASP A 141 -2.21 1.44 8.36
N LYS A 142 -2.94 0.37 7.98
CA LYS A 142 -4.36 0.41 7.63
C LYS A 142 -5.26 0.12 8.83
N ILE A 143 -4.70 -0.41 9.92
CA ILE A 143 -5.41 -0.63 11.17
C ILE A 143 -5.50 0.73 11.90
N PRO A 144 -6.69 1.15 12.36
CA PRO A 144 -6.85 2.39 13.13
C PRO A 144 -5.88 2.43 14.30
N MET A 145 -5.27 3.60 14.55
CA MET A 145 -4.18 3.74 15.53
C MET A 145 -4.61 3.29 16.93
N GLU A 146 -5.85 3.58 17.30
CA GLU A 146 -6.50 3.17 18.56
C GLU A 146 -6.71 1.66 18.71
N GLU A 147 -6.63 0.90 17.61
CA GLU A 147 -6.79 -0.57 17.59
C GLU A 147 -5.44 -1.31 17.56
N GLN A 148 -4.33 -0.60 17.34
CA GLN A 148 -3.01 -1.24 17.14
C GLN A 148 -2.46 -1.89 18.40
N GLU A 149 -2.75 -1.35 19.59
CA GLU A 149 -2.31 -1.93 20.87
C GLU A 149 -3.02 -3.26 21.19
N SER A 150 -4.17 -3.51 20.56
CA SER A 150 -5.00 -4.70 20.77
C SER A 150 -4.81 -5.77 19.68
N ILE A 151 -3.76 -5.65 18.86
CA ILE A 151 -3.42 -6.64 17.84
C ILE A 151 -2.95 -7.92 18.54
N VAL A 152 -3.71 -9.01 18.37
CA VAL A 152 -3.35 -10.33 18.89
C VAL A 152 -2.53 -11.15 17.89
N LEU A 153 -2.71 -10.88 16.59
CA LEU A 153 -1.99 -11.54 15.50
C LEU A 153 -1.73 -10.54 14.37
N TYR A 154 -0.53 -10.57 13.80
CA TYR A 154 -0.20 -9.81 12.61
C TYR A 154 0.82 -10.56 11.75
N HIS A 155 0.49 -10.77 10.48
CA HIS A 155 1.38 -11.42 9.54
C HIS A 155 1.21 -10.89 8.12
N ILE A 156 2.30 -10.97 7.36
CA ILE A 156 2.26 -10.93 5.89
C ILE A 156 2.93 -12.20 5.39
N THR A 157 2.22 -12.90 4.51
CA THR A 157 2.61 -14.20 4.00
C THR A 157 2.46 -14.25 2.50
N ARG A 158 3.41 -14.91 1.82
CA ARG A 158 3.30 -15.29 0.42
C ARG A 158 2.43 -16.54 0.32
N PHE A 159 1.34 -16.45 -0.44
CA PHE A 159 0.48 -17.56 -0.79
C PHE A 159 0.73 -17.99 -2.23
N TYR A 160 0.63 -19.30 -2.48
CA TYR A 160 0.40 -19.83 -3.81
C TYR A 160 -1.07 -20.23 -3.99
N SER A 161 -1.56 -20.27 -5.22
CA SER A 161 -2.96 -20.64 -5.48
C SER A 161 -3.29 -22.04 -4.93
N GLY A 162 -4.32 -22.13 -4.09
CA GLY A 162 -4.73 -23.35 -3.40
C GLY A 162 -4.03 -23.60 -2.05
N MET A 163 -3.12 -22.72 -1.63
CA MET A 163 -2.47 -22.83 -0.31
C MET A 163 -3.48 -22.60 0.82
N SER A 164 -3.35 -23.41 1.88
CA SER A 164 -4.06 -23.25 3.14
C SER A 164 -3.05 -23.06 4.28
N THR A 165 -3.34 -22.10 5.16
CA THR A 165 -2.53 -21.79 6.33
C THR A 165 -3.41 -21.84 7.56
N VAL A 166 -2.85 -22.40 8.65
CA VAL A 166 -3.52 -22.49 9.94
C VAL A 166 -2.78 -21.66 10.99
N HIS A 167 -3.52 -20.87 11.76
CA HIS A 167 -3.00 -20.14 12.91
C HIS A 167 -3.76 -20.54 14.17
N ASN A 168 -3.01 -20.78 15.25
CA ASN A 168 -3.60 -21.01 16.56
C ASN A 168 -3.63 -19.67 17.31
N LEU A 169 -4.77 -19.35 17.91
CA LEU A 169 -5.00 -18.13 18.67
C LEU A 169 -5.63 -18.48 20.00
N THR A 170 -5.22 -17.80 21.07
CA THR A 170 -5.94 -17.85 22.33
C THR A 170 -6.90 -16.67 22.36
N LEU A 171 -8.21 -16.94 22.36
CA LEU A 171 -9.25 -15.92 22.44
C LEU A 171 -9.98 -16.01 23.78
N LYS A 172 -10.44 -14.87 24.28
CA LYS A 172 -11.17 -14.74 25.56
C LYS A 172 -12.65 -15.01 25.32
N THR A 173 -13.36 -15.54 26.32
CA THR A 173 -14.82 -15.68 26.25
C THR A 173 -15.51 -14.31 26.25
N ASP A 174 -16.68 -14.19 25.63
CA ASP A 174 -17.48 -12.96 25.57
C ASP A 174 -16.74 -11.75 24.97
N TYR A 175 -15.81 -11.96 24.05
CA TYR A 175 -15.10 -10.88 23.36
C TYR A 175 -15.43 -10.84 21.87
N MET A 176 -15.50 -9.62 21.35
CA MET A 176 -15.58 -9.35 19.93
C MET A 176 -14.18 -9.16 19.36
N TYR A 177 -13.87 -9.85 18.28
CA TYR A 177 -12.64 -9.73 17.52
C TYR A 177 -12.91 -9.20 16.11
N LYS A 178 -11.96 -8.44 15.57
CA LYS A 178 -11.93 -8.02 14.16
C LYS A 178 -10.82 -8.73 13.41
N PHE A 179 -11.13 -9.22 12.21
CA PHE A 179 -10.20 -9.92 11.34
C PHE A 179 -10.02 -9.07 10.09
N TYR A 180 -8.79 -8.64 9.86
CA TYR A 180 -8.39 -7.81 8.73
C TYR A 180 -7.67 -8.68 7.72
N PHE A 181 -8.06 -8.58 6.45
CA PHE A 181 -7.40 -9.26 5.32
C PHE A 181 -7.15 -8.27 4.19
N GLY A 182 -5.93 -8.23 3.66
CA GLY A 182 -5.60 -7.33 2.55
C GLY A 182 -4.61 -7.96 1.59
N ARG A 183 -4.89 -7.84 0.29
CA ARG A 183 -3.89 -8.13 -0.74
C ARG A 183 -2.83 -7.03 -0.70
N VAL A 184 -1.56 -7.41 -0.57
CA VAL A 184 -0.44 -6.47 -0.46
C VAL A 184 0.53 -6.54 -1.64
N SER A 185 0.45 -7.53 -2.52
CA SER A 185 1.16 -7.53 -3.82
C SER A 185 0.24 -7.19 -5.00
N PRO A 186 0.74 -6.56 -6.06
CA PRO A 186 -0.01 -6.30 -7.28
C PRO A 186 -0.17 -7.58 -8.10
N ILE A 187 -1.06 -7.50 -9.08
CA ILE A 187 -1.31 -8.51 -10.12
C ILE A 187 -1.33 -7.73 -11.42
N SER A 188 -0.65 -8.25 -12.45
CA SER A 188 -0.63 -7.61 -13.77
C SER A 188 -2.06 -7.43 -14.30
N ILE A 189 -2.33 -6.26 -14.89
CA ILE A 189 -3.65 -5.88 -15.38
C ILE A 189 -4.10 -6.82 -16.52
N MET A 190 -3.15 -7.38 -17.27
CA MET A 190 -3.39 -8.33 -18.35
C MET A 190 -3.88 -9.69 -17.85
N GLU A 191 -3.66 -10.03 -16.58
CA GLU A 191 -3.99 -11.35 -16.04
C GLU A 191 -5.47 -11.47 -15.61
N ASN A 192 -6.24 -10.37 -15.58
CA ASN A 192 -7.64 -10.29 -15.08
C ASN A 192 -7.91 -11.26 -13.91
N SER A 193 -6.98 -11.31 -12.96
CA SER A 193 -6.90 -12.39 -12.00
C SER A 193 -7.47 -11.95 -10.66
N GLN A 194 -8.46 -12.71 -10.20
CA GLN A 194 -9.07 -12.55 -8.89
C GLN A 194 -8.24 -13.29 -7.84
N VAL A 195 -8.34 -12.81 -6.60
CA VAL A 195 -7.81 -13.49 -5.43
C VAL A 195 -8.98 -13.67 -4.49
N ASP A 196 -9.41 -14.91 -4.34
CA ASP A 196 -10.51 -15.28 -3.47
C ASP A 196 -9.98 -15.88 -2.17
N ILE A 197 -10.67 -15.56 -1.08
CA ILE A 197 -10.37 -16.00 0.27
C ILE A 197 -11.52 -16.86 0.79
N SER A 198 -11.18 -18.02 1.32
CA SER A 198 -12.05 -18.80 2.20
C SER A 198 -11.45 -18.77 3.60
N PHE A 199 -12.27 -18.40 4.58
CA PHE A 199 -11.84 -18.20 5.95
C PHE A 199 -12.82 -18.85 6.91
N SER A 200 -12.30 -19.69 7.79
CA SER A 200 -13.06 -20.33 8.85
C SER A 200 -12.29 -20.30 10.16
N ILE A 201 -13.03 -20.37 11.26
CA ILE A 201 -12.49 -20.43 12.61
C ILE A 201 -13.05 -21.69 13.25
N THR A 202 -12.19 -22.48 13.89
CA THR A 202 -12.59 -23.62 14.71
C THR A 202 -12.35 -23.26 16.18
N ASP A 203 -13.35 -23.44 17.03
CA ASP A 203 -13.21 -23.15 18.46
C ASP A 203 -12.53 -24.28 19.25
N SER A 204 -12.34 -24.07 20.56
CA SER A 204 -11.70 -25.01 21.46
C SER A 204 -12.51 -26.31 21.67
N GLU A 205 -13.80 -26.31 21.31
CA GLU A 205 -14.69 -27.48 21.32
C GLU A 205 -14.84 -28.12 19.93
N THR A 206 -14.00 -27.73 18.96
CA THR A 206 -13.96 -28.23 17.58
C THR A 206 -15.15 -27.83 16.70
N VAL A 207 -15.94 -26.83 17.10
CA VAL A 207 -17.02 -26.28 16.28
C VAL A 207 -16.44 -25.36 15.21
N VAL A 208 -16.85 -25.56 13.96
CA VAL A 208 -16.35 -24.81 12.80
C VAL A 208 -17.32 -23.71 12.40
N PHE A 209 -16.83 -22.49 12.34
CA PHE A 209 -17.54 -21.30 11.87
C PHE A 209 -16.98 -20.87 10.52
N THR A 210 -17.80 -20.92 9.47
CA THR A 210 -17.42 -20.38 8.16
C THR A 210 -17.71 -18.88 8.13
N ILE A 211 -16.67 -18.07 7.98
CA ILE A 211 -16.77 -16.61 7.96
C ILE A 211 -16.84 -16.10 6.52
N TYR A 212 -15.92 -16.59 5.67
CA TYR A 212 -15.92 -16.32 4.24
C TYR A 212 -15.87 -17.61 3.45
N SER A 213 -16.64 -17.65 2.36
CA SER A 213 -16.59 -18.73 1.37
C SER A 213 -16.36 -18.10 0.00
N ASN A 214 -15.14 -18.29 -0.53
CA ASN A 214 -14.68 -17.76 -1.82
C ASN A 214 -15.02 -16.28 -2.03
N GLN A 215 -14.75 -15.46 -1.02
CA GLN A 215 -14.94 -14.02 -1.16
C GLN A 215 -13.78 -13.42 -1.93
N THR A 216 -14.05 -12.61 -2.95
CA THR A 216 -12.99 -11.88 -3.65
C THR A 216 -12.41 -10.80 -2.75
N LEU A 217 -11.09 -10.84 -2.56
CA LEU A 217 -10.36 -9.81 -1.85
C LEU A 217 -10.43 -8.50 -2.61
N THR A 218 -10.65 -7.43 -1.87
CA THR A 218 -10.57 -6.06 -2.37
C THR A 218 -9.22 -5.76 -3.05
N PRO A 219 -9.19 -4.77 -3.98
CA PRO A 219 -7.95 -4.36 -4.64
C PRO A 219 -6.85 -3.97 -3.65
N ILE A 220 -5.61 -3.97 -4.14
CA ILE A 220 -4.46 -3.55 -3.34
C ILE A 220 -4.70 -2.18 -2.69
N ASN A 221 -4.24 -2.03 -1.44
CA ASN A 221 -4.49 -0.89 -0.53
C ASN A 221 -5.86 -0.84 0.18
N ASN A 222 -6.81 -1.69 -0.20
CA ASN A 222 -8.04 -1.88 0.54
C ASN A 222 -7.93 -3.10 1.47
N VAL A 223 -8.82 -3.15 2.46
CA VAL A 223 -8.88 -4.22 3.47
C VAL A 223 -10.29 -4.74 3.60
N ASN A 224 -10.40 -6.06 3.79
CA ASN A 224 -11.64 -6.75 4.14
C ASN A 224 -11.64 -6.92 5.65
N ILE A 225 -12.78 -6.66 6.27
CA ILE A 225 -12.92 -6.72 7.72
C ILE A 225 -14.08 -7.65 8.04
N SER A 226 -13.82 -8.66 8.88
CA SER A 226 -14.85 -9.48 9.49
C SER A 226 -14.87 -9.29 10.99
N LYS A 227 -15.97 -9.68 11.62
CA LYS A 227 -16.17 -9.67 13.07
C LYS A 227 -16.55 -11.07 13.54
N PHE A 228 -15.99 -11.50 14.65
CA PHE A 228 -16.32 -12.77 15.29
C PHE A 228 -16.40 -12.57 16.79
N GLY A 229 -17.50 -13.01 17.40
CA GLY A 229 -17.68 -13.02 18.84
C GLY A 229 -17.44 -14.42 19.38
N THR A 230 -16.71 -14.51 20.49
CA THR A 230 -16.44 -15.77 21.19
C THR A 230 -17.47 -16.00 22.29
N ALA A 231 -17.87 -17.26 22.47
CA ALA A 231 -18.75 -17.69 23.56
C ALA A 231 -18.01 -18.51 24.63
N ILE A 232 -16.83 -19.02 24.28
CA ILE A 232 -15.93 -19.78 25.15
C ILE A 232 -14.52 -19.22 24.97
N ASP A 233 -13.69 -19.35 26.00
CA ASP A 233 -12.28 -19.04 25.91
C ASP A 233 -11.47 -20.24 25.42
N GLY A 234 -10.20 -20.00 25.12
CA GLY A 234 -9.23 -21.04 24.84
C GLY A 234 -8.64 -20.95 23.44
N MET A 235 -8.17 -22.08 22.94
CA MET A 235 -7.44 -22.14 21.67
C MET A 235 -8.39 -22.28 20.49
N TYR A 236 -8.37 -21.29 19.62
CA TYR A 236 -9.04 -21.26 18.33
C TYR A 236 -8.05 -21.55 17.21
N GLN A 237 -8.53 -22.18 16.14
CA GLN A 237 -7.77 -22.40 14.92
C GLN A 237 -8.39 -21.62 13.76
N GLU A 238 -7.65 -20.65 13.26
CA GLU A 238 -7.96 -19.98 12.01
C GLU A 238 -7.48 -20.82 10.84
N ASN A 239 -8.34 -21.06 9.86
CA ASN A 239 -7.97 -21.67 8.60
C ASN A 239 -8.25 -20.69 7.46
N LEU A 240 -7.17 -20.30 6.79
CA LEU A 240 -7.16 -19.39 5.66
C LEU A 240 -6.76 -20.15 4.40
N THR A 241 -7.64 -20.16 3.39
CA THR A 241 -7.34 -20.71 2.07
C THR A 241 -7.44 -19.63 1.01
N ILE A 242 -6.43 -19.53 0.15
CA ILE A 242 -6.39 -18.59 -0.98
C ILE A 242 -6.54 -19.34 -2.30
N GLN A 243 -7.48 -18.89 -3.12
CA GLN A 243 -7.61 -19.29 -4.51
C GLN A 243 -7.29 -18.09 -5.38
N SER A 244 -6.33 -18.22 -6.29
CA SER A 244 -5.89 -17.10 -7.10
C SER A 244 -5.72 -17.49 -8.56
N GLY A 245 -6.04 -16.55 -9.45
CA GLY A 245 -5.68 -16.63 -10.87
C GLY A 245 -4.17 -16.50 -11.12
N VAL A 246 -3.40 -15.97 -10.16
CA VAL A 246 -1.93 -15.89 -10.22
C VAL A 246 -1.26 -16.99 -9.40
N GLN A 247 -0.03 -17.34 -9.78
CA GLN A 247 0.72 -18.38 -9.08
C GLN A 247 1.07 -17.97 -7.65
N TYR A 248 1.48 -16.72 -7.43
CA TYR A 248 1.90 -16.20 -6.13
C TYR A 248 1.27 -14.84 -5.84
N THR A 249 0.89 -14.61 -4.58
CA THR A 249 0.37 -13.34 -4.10
C THR A 249 0.72 -13.15 -2.62
N ASN A 250 0.93 -11.91 -2.18
CA ASN A 250 1.18 -11.61 -0.78
C ASN A 250 -0.09 -11.11 -0.13
N ILE A 251 -0.47 -11.74 0.99
CA ILE A 251 -1.64 -11.39 1.79
C ILE A 251 -1.16 -10.97 3.17
N GLY A 252 -1.60 -9.80 3.61
CA GLY A 252 -1.54 -9.40 5.00
C GLY A 252 -2.82 -9.83 5.71
N TYR A 253 -2.69 -10.30 6.94
CA TYR A 253 -3.83 -10.54 7.82
C TYR A 253 -3.49 -10.17 9.26
N ALA A 254 -4.51 -9.71 9.99
CA ALA A 254 -4.37 -9.31 11.37
C ALA A 254 -5.66 -9.58 12.15
N VAL A 255 -5.51 -9.86 13.44
CA VAL A 255 -6.62 -10.09 14.37
C VAL A 255 -6.50 -9.11 15.50
N ILE A 256 -7.61 -8.48 15.85
CA ILE A 256 -7.66 -7.41 16.86
C ILE A 256 -8.73 -7.74 17.89
N GLU A 257 -8.37 -7.69 19.17
CA GLU A 257 -9.31 -7.68 20.28
C GLU A 257 -10.06 -6.33 20.29
N HIS A 258 -11.37 -6.34 20.07
CA HIS A 258 -12.13 -5.12 19.85
C HIS A 258 -12.83 -4.61 21.10
N HIS A 259 -13.71 -5.40 21.70
CA HIS A 259 -14.36 -5.09 22.98
C HIS A 259 -14.94 -6.35 23.62
N ARG A 260 -15.11 -6.30 24.95
CA ARG A 260 -15.93 -7.28 25.68
C ARG A 260 -17.41 -7.05 25.35
N ILE A 261 -18.12 -8.12 25.01
CA ILE A 261 -19.53 -8.12 24.58
C ILE A 261 -20.46 -8.11 25.81
N SER A 262 -20.08 -8.81 26.87
CA SER A 262 -20.91 -9.03 28.06
C SER A 262 -20.14 -8.75 29.34
N ASP A 263 -20.71 -7.91 30.22
CA ASP A 263 -20.16 -7.62 31.56
C ASP A 263 -20.54 -8.70 32.61
N LEU A 264 -21.34 -9.71 32.22
CA LEU A 264 -21.71 -10.79 33.13
C LEU A 264 -20.45 -11.57 33.51
N VAL A 265 -20.04 -11.44 34.77
CA VAL A 265 -19.11 -12.35 35.43
C VAL A 265 -19.92 -13.60 35.78
N ASP A 266 -19.48 -14.78 35.37
CA ASP A 266 -20.07 -16.02 35.86
C ASP A 266 -20.09 -15.95 37.40
N PRO A 267 -21.25 -16.05 38.07
CA PRO A 267 -21.31 -15.99 39.53
C PRO A 267 -20.50 -17.10 40.24
N ASN A 268 -19.94 -18.05 39.51
CA ASN A 268 -19.03 -19.08 40.02
C ASN A 268 -17.53 -18.83 39.74
N GLU A 269 -17.13 -17.78 39.02
CA GLU A 269 -15.71 -17.46 38.84
C GLU A 269 -15.16 -16.56 39.96
N THR A 270 -14.35 -17.15 40.84
CA THR A 270 -13.48 -16.39 41.73
C THR A 270 -12.46 -15.64 40.89
N VAL A 271 -12.54 -14.30 40.91
CA VAL A 271 -11.62 -13.35 40.28
C VAL A 271 -10.18 -13.68 40.66
N ILE A 272 -9.48 -14.41 39.79
CA ILE A 272 -8.03 -14.44 39.71
C ILE A 272 -7.70 -13.51 38.54
N PRO A 273 -6.85 -12.47 38.71
CA PRO A 273 -6.51 -11.60 37.59
C PRO A 273 -5.86 -12.42 36.49
N ASP A 274 -6.47 -12.43 35.30
CA ASP A 274 -5.93 -13.08 34.11
C ASP A 274 -4.51 -12.56 33.84
N LEU A 275 -3.55 -13.48 33.82
CA LEU A 275 -2.25 -13.24 33.22
C LEU A 275 -2.47 -13.19 31.70
N ASP A 276 -2.17 -12.04 31.07
CA ASP A 276 -2.17 -11.93 29.62
C ASP A 276 -1.40 -13.10 29.00
N PRO A 277 -2.00 -13.89 28.09
CA PRO A 277 -1.31 -15.00 27.46
C PRO A 277 -0.16 -14.46 26.61
N ALA A 278 1.02 -15.04 26.79
CA ALA A 278 2.20 -14.71 26.01
C ALA A 278 2.01 -15.21 24.57
N ASN A 279 1.60 -14.32 23.66
CA ASN A 279 1.76 -14.55 22.23
C ASN A 279 3.23 -14.35 21.86
N ASN A 280 3.77 -15.25 21.03
CA ASN A 280 5.15 -15.24 20.60
C ASN A 280 5.42 -14.13 19.59
N THR A 281 5.42 -12.88 20.04
CA THR A 281 5.78 -11.72 19.24
C THR A 281 6.98 -11.05 19.88
N GLU A 282 8.18 -11.32 19.36
CA GLU A 282 9.36 -10.50 19.66
C GLU A 282 9.19 -9.15 18.95
N PHE A 283 8.56 -8.21 19.65
CA PHE A 283 8.81 -6.79 19.40
C PHE A 283 9.91 -6.35 20.38
N GLN A 284 11.06 -5.95 19.85
CA GLN A 284 12.02 -5.16 20.63
C GLN A 284 11.32 -3.88 21.09
N LYS A 285 10.88 -3.87 22.34
CA LYS A 285 10.33 -2.71 23.03
C LYS A 285 11.50 -1.74 23.27
N ASN A 286 11.83 -0.91 22.29
CA ASN A 286 12.65 0.26 22.53
C ASN A 286 11.85 1.22 23.42
N ILE A 287 12.01 1.08 24.74
CA ILE A 287 11.51 2.04 25.72
C ILE A 287 12.35 3.31 25.53
N PHE A 288 11.87 4.22 24.69
CA PHE A 288 12.42 5.56 24.59
C PHE A 288 11.93 6.36 25.81
N SER A 289 12.75 6.40 26.87
CA SER A 289 12.49 7.27 28.02
C SER A 289 12.80 8.72 27.62
N MET A 290 11.77 9.51 27.33
CA MET A 290 11.94 10.93 27.02
C MET A 290 12.20 11.71 28.33
N PRO A 291 13.27 12.53 28.43
CA PRO A 291 13.54 13.32 29.63
C PRO A 291 12.44 14.35 29.89
N GLN A 292 12.06 14.52 31.15
CA GLN A 292 10.97 15.36 31.64
C GLN A 292 11.03 16.85 31.22
N GLU A 293 12.16 17.30 30.67
CA GLU A 293 12.37 18.68 30.20
C GLU A 293 11.79 18.98 28.81
N TRP A 294 11.35 17.96 28.05
CA TRP A 294 10.77 18.15 26.71
C TRP A 294 9.26 18.46 26.72
N GLY A 295 8.57 18.22 27.84
CA GLY A 295 7.13 18.47 27.96
C GLY A 295 6.73 19.95 27.95
N THR A 296 7.63 20.83 28.40
CA THR A 296 7.33 22.28 28.50
C THR A 296 7.46 22.99 27.14
N GLY A 297 8.32 22.52 26.24
CA GLY A 297 8.50 23.12 24.90
C GLY A 297 7.33 22.83 23.94
N ILE A 298 6.72 21.65 24.06
CA ILE A 298 5.64 21.19 23.19
C ILE A 298 4.34 21.99 23.43
N LEU A 299 3.99 22.27 24.69
CA LEU A 299 2.79 23.06 25.02
C LEU A 299 2.89 24.52 24.55
N VAL A 300 4.08 25.12 24.57
CA VAL A 300 4.30 26.49 24.08
C VAL A 300 4.22 26.55 22.54
N PHE A 301 4.72 25.52 21.84
CA PHE A 301 4.67 25.47 20.39
C PHE A 301 3.24 25.31 19.85
N PHE A 302 2.46 24.36 20.39
CA PHE A 302 1.07 24.13 19.94
C PHE A 302 0.11 25.25 20.36
N GLY A 303 0.33 25.89 21.52
CA GLY A 303 -0.46 27.07 21.93
C GLY A 303 -0.28 28.26 20.97
N SER A 304 0.93 28.46 20.43
CA SER A 304 1.20 29.56 19.51
C SER A 304 0.55 29.38 18.12
N ILE A 305 0.47 28.13 17.62
CA ILE A 305 -0.14 27.81 16.33
C ILE A 305 -1.64 28.10 16.33
N LEU A 306 -2.35 27.78 17.41
CA LEU A 306 -3.78 28.07 17.53
C LEU A 306 -4.08 29.57 17.51
N VAL A 307 -3.25 30.39 18.17
CA VAL A 307 -3.41 31.86 18.16
C VAL A 307 -3.15 32.43 16.75
N ILE A 308 -2.17 31.92 16.03
CA ILE A 308 -1.88 32.33 14.64
C ILE A 308 -3.06 31.98 13.72
N ILE A 309 -3.65 30.78 13.85
CA ILE A 309 -4.82 30.37 13.06
C ILE A 309 -6.01 31.30 13.31
N VAL A 310 -6.30 31.65 14.57
CA VAL A 310 -7.39 32.57 14.91
C VAL A 310 -7.14 33.97 14.31
N ILE A 311 -5.91 34.48 14.38
CA ILE A 311 -5.55 35.78 13.78
C ILE A 311 -5.71 35.76 12.26
N VAL A 312 -5.29 34.67 11.58
CA VAL A 312 -5.43 34.52 10.12
C VAL A 312 -6.91 34.45 9.72
N VAL A 313 -7.75 33.72 10.45
CA VAL A 313 -9.18 33.62 10.17
C VAL A 313 -9.90 34.96 10.35
N VAL A 314 -9.58 35.70 11.41
CA VAL A 314 -10.18 37.03 11.66
C VAL A 314 -9.71 38.06 10.61
N LYS A 315 -8.44 38.01 10.19
CA LYS A 315 -7.89 38.93 9.18
C LYS A 315 -8.42 38.63 7.77
N ASN A 316 -8.67 37.37 7.43
CA ASN A 316 -9.23 36.98 6.12
C ASN A 316 -10.75 37.19 6.02
N ARG A 317 -11.50 37.21 7.12
CA ARG A 317 -12.92 37.60 7.10
C ARG A 317 -13.15 39.04 6.61
N LYS A 318 -12.25 39.98 6.92
CA LYS A 318 -12.37 41.38 6.45
C LYS A 318 -12.20 41.52 4.92
N LYS A 319 -11.37 40.69 4.27
CA LYS A 319 -11.16 40.75 2.82
C LYS A 319 -12.32 40.17 2.00
N ASN A 320 -13.05 39.19 2.55
CA ASN A 320 -14.18 38.57 1.84
C ASN A 320 -15.42 39.48 1.73
N VAL A 321 -15.56 40.48 2.60
CA VAL A 321 -16.63 41.49 2.52
C VAL A 321 -16.41 42.42 1.32
N GLU A 322 -15.18 42.86 1.07
CA GLU A 322 -14.84 43.67 -0.12
C GLU A 322 -14.97 42.90 -1.45
N PHE A 323 -14.83 41.57 -1.43
CA PHE A 323 -14.97 40.75 -2.62
C PHE A 323 -16.44 40.56 -3.01
N HIS A 324 -17.33 40.39 -2.03
CA HIS A 324 -18.77 40.29 -2.29
C HIS A 324 -19.35 41.64 -2.79
N GLU A 325 -18.90 42.78 -2.24
CA GLU A 325 -19.28 44.11 -2.75
C GLU A 325 -18.80 44.40 -4.18
N ARG A 326 -17.72 43.74 -4.65
CA ARG A 326 -17.25 43.87 -6.04
C ARG A 326 -18.03 42.98 -7.01
N ILE A 327 -18.43 41.78 -6.59
CA ILE A 327 -19.25 40.87 -7.39
C ILE A 327 -20.65 41.46 -7.60
N ASP A 328 -21.26 42.03 -6.55
CA ASP A 328 -22.58 42.63 -6.65
C ASP A 328 -22.60 43.85 -7.59
N ARG A 329 -21.55 44.68 -7.56
CA ARG A 329 -21.36 45.79 -8.51
C ARG A 329 -21.18 45.32 -9.96
N TYR A 330 -20.43 44.24 -10.18
CA TYR A 330 -20.22 43.68 -11.52
C TYR A 330 -21.50 43.05 -12.10
N GLY A 331 -22.35 42.49 -11.23
CA GLY A 331 -23.68 41.98 -11.61
C GLY A 331 -24.66 43.07 -12.01
N GLN A 332 -24.66 44.22 -11.33
CA GLN A 332 -25.51 45.37 -11.66
C GLN A 332 -25.12 46.04 -12.99
N ASP A 333 -23.83 46.28 -13.24
CA ASP A 333 -23.35 46.91 -14.48
C ASP A 333 -23.67 46.09 -15.73
N ASN A 334 -23.65 44.76 -15.63
CA ASN A 334 -23.99 43.87 -16.75
C ASN A 334 -25.50 43.83 -17.02
N LYS A 335 -26.33 43.98 -15.99
CA LYS A 335 -27.78 44.08 -16.14
C LYS A 335 -28.18 45.39 -16.83
N GLU A 336 -27.55 46.50 -16.44
CA GLU A 336 -27.81 47.81 -17.03
C GLU A 336 -27.32 47.91 -18.50
N LYS A 337 -26.22 47.23 -18.83
CA LYS A 337 -25.75 47.08 -20.22
C LYS A 337 -26.65 46.18 -21.08
N ALA A 338 -27.24 45.14 -20.49
CA ALA A 338 -28.17 44.26 -21.20
C ALA A 338 -29.49 44.97 -21.52
N GLU A 339 -30.03 45.74 -20.57
CA GLU A 339 -31.25 46.54 -20.77
C GLU A 339 -31.06 47.65 -21.81
N LYS A 340 -29.92 48.37 -21.79
CA LYS A 340 -29.61 49.39 -22.82
C LYS A 340 -29.48 48.81 -24.23
N ARG A 341 -29.00 47.58 -24.39
CA ARG A 341 -28.94 46.89 -25.69
C ARG A 341 -30.30 46.42 -26.19
N PHE A 342 -31.22 46.10 -25.28
CA PHE A 342 -32.57 45.67 -25.64
C PHE A 342 -33.41 46.85 -26.17
N TYR A 343 -33.24 48.05 -25.60
CA TYR A 343 -33.97 49.26 -26.04
C TYR A 343 -33.37 49.97 -27.27
N GLN A 344 -32.14 49.65 -27.69
CA GLN A 344 -31.55 50.16 -28.94
C GLN A 344 -31.78 49.23 -30.15
N GLY A 345 -32.41 48.07 -29.94
CA GLY A 345 -32.75 47.08 -30.97
C GLY A 345 -34.23 47.03 -31.35
N MET A 346 -35.05 47.93 -30.80
CA MET A 346 -36.40 48.29 -31.26
C MET A 346 -36.34 49.68 -31.88
#